data_AF-A0A932LMU8-F1
#
_entry.id   AF-A0A932LMU8-F1
#
_cell.length_a   1.000
_cell.length_b   1.000
_cell.length_c   1.000
_cell.angle_alpha   90.00
_cell.angle_beta   90.00
_cell.angle_gamma   90.00
#
_symmetry.space_group_name_H-M   'P 1'
#
loop_
_entity.id
_entity.type
_entity.pdbx_description
1 polymer ?
#
loop_
_entity_poly.entity_id
_entity_poly.type
_entity_poly.pdbx_seq_one_letter_code
_entity_poly.pdbx_strand_id
1 'polypeptide(L)' 'MPGASRIEQQAEQIRRMAERIAVLIVSSDYPLVDIAIERSNLRDEAEALFPDRMEIYDRIYESRFDRLIEQWRTEEE' A
#
# COMPACT_ATOMS: atom_id res chain seq x y z
N MET A 1 -12.88 23.25 11.83
CA MET A 1 -11.56 22.85 11.31
C MET A 1 -11.40 23.48 9.95
N PRO A 2 -10.36 24.29 9.67
CA PRO A 2 -10.05 24.64 8.29
C PRO A 2 -9.78 23.34 7.53
N GLY A 3 -10.33 23.18 6.33
CA GLY A 3 -10.20 21.93 5.56
C GLY A 3 -8.74 21.53 5.37
N ALA A 4 -8.46 20.23 5.45
CA ALA A 4 -7.12 19.68 5.23
C ALA A 4 -6.54 20.18 3.90
N SER A 5 -5.26 20.48 3.87
CA SER A 5 -4.56 20.90 2.66
C SER A 5 -4.67 19.85 1.56
N ARG A 6 -4.53 20.24 0.29
CA ARG A 6 -4.58 19.31 -0.84
C ARG A 6 -3.57 18.17 -0.69
N ILE A 7 -2.37 18.49 -0.18
CA ILE A 7 -1.29 17.53 0.06
C ILE A 7 -1.71 16.51 1.15
N GLU A 8 -2.32 16.98 2.24
CA GLU A 8 -2.82 16.09 3.30
C GLU A 8 -3.91 15.16 2.79
N GLN A 9 -4.82 15.65 1.93
CA GLN A 9 -5.87 14.82 1.33
C GLN A 9 -5.30 13.74 0.40
N GLN A 10 -4.30 14.08 -0.41
CA GLN A 10 -3.61 13.13 -1.29
C GLN A 10 -2.82 12.09 -0.49
N ALA A 11 -2.10 12.52 0.55
CA ALA A 11 -1.39 11.60 1.44
C ALA A 11 -2.35 10.65 2.18
N GLU A 12 -3.51 11.16 2.59
CA GLU A 12 -4.57 10.39 3.21
C GLU A 12 -5.16 9.34 2.25
N GLN A 13 -5.33 9.68 0.97
CA GLN A 13 -5.77 8.74 -0.06
C GLN A 13 -4.78 7.58 -0.21
N ILE A 14 -3.48 7.89 -0.36
CA ILE A 14 -2.41 6.89 -0.43
C ILE A 14 -2.40 6.00 0.82
N ARG A 15 -2.55 6.60 2.01
CA ARG A 15 -2.60 5.87 3.28
C ARG A 15 -3.76 4.87 3.32
N ARG A 16 -4.95 5.26 2.89
CA ARG A 16 -6.14 4.38 2.87
C ARG A 16 -5.98 3.22 1.91
N MET A 17 -5.44 3.47 0.72
CA MET A 17 -5.14 2.42 -0.26
C MET A 17 -4.13 1.41 0.30
N ALA A 18 -3.06 1.89 0.94
CA ALA A 18 -2.08 1.02 1.59
C ALA A 18 -2.66 0.22 2.76
N GLU A 19 -3.55 0.84 3.55
CA GLU A 19 -4.23 0.16 4.65
C GLU A 19 -5.16 -0.95 4.15
N ARG A 20 -5.87 -0.71 3.04
CA ARG A 20 -6.67 -1.74 2.37
C ARG A 20 -5.82 -2.92 1.93
N ILE A 21 -4.67 -2.69 1.29
CA ILE A 21 -3.75 -3.77 0.89
C ILE A 21 -3.29 -4.56 2.10
N ALA A 22 -2.92 -3.89 3.20
CA ALA A 22 -2.51 -4.58 4.42
C ALA A 22 -3.62 -5.50 4.97
N VAL A 23 -4.88 -5.04 4.95
CA VAL A 23 -6.04 -5.88 5.34
C VAL A 23 -6.20 -7.06 4.39
N LEU A 24 -6.08 -6.85 3.07
CA LEU A 24 -6.16 -7.93 2.08
C LEU A 24 -5.05 -8.96 2.29
N ILE A 25 -3.83 -8.54 2.62
CA ILE A 25 -2.73 -9.47 2.91
C ILE A 25 -3.02 -10.27 4.19
N VAL A 26 -3.57 -9.67 5.24
CA VAL A 26 -3.83 -10.39 6.49
C VAL A 26 -5.06 -11.30 6.40
N SER A 27 -6.07 -10.93 5.60
CA SER A 27 -7.29 -11.73 5.39
C SER A 27 -7.01 -12.90 4.45
N SER A 28 -6.70 -14.09 5.00
CA SER A 28 -6.12 -15.27 4.30
C SER A 28 -6.88 -15.82 3.08
N ASP A 29 -8.06 -15.29 2.76
CA ASP A 29 -8.92 -15.70 1.66
C ASP A 29 -8.65 -14.94 0.33
N TYR A 30 -7.94 -13.81 0.39
CA TYR A 30 -7.63 -13.04 -0.82
C TYR A 30 -6.45 -13.63 -1.63
N PRO A 31 -6.56 -13.83 -2.95
CA PRO A 31 -5.46 -14.33 -3.79
C PRO A 31 -4.26 -13.36 -3.83
N LEU A 32 -3.04 -13.92 -3.81
CA LEU A 32 -1.81 -13.11 -3.95
C LEU A 32 -1.73 -12.31 -5.25
N VAL A 33 -2.33 -12.83 -6.34
CA VAL A 33 -2.40 -12.12 -7.62
C VAL A 33 -3.20 -10.83 -7.51
N ASP A 34 -4.32 -10.84 -6.78
CA ASP A 34 -5.17 -9.67 -6.62
C ASP A 34 -4.49 -8.64 -5.70
N ILE A 35 -3.75 -9.10 -4.69
CA ILE A 35 -2.89 -8.24 -3.85
C ILE A 35 -1.82 -7.55 -4.71
N ALA A 36 -1.19 -8.26 -5.64
CA ALA A 36 -0.19 -7.69 -6.53
C ALA A 36 -0.78 -6.60 -7.45
N ILE A 37 -2.01 -6.80 -7.94
CA ILE A 37 -2.73 -5.80 -8.74
C ILE A 37 -3.00 -4.54 -7.90
N GLU A 38 -3.50 -4.69 -6.67
CA GLU A 38 -3.77 -3.56 -5.78
C GLU A 38 -2.48 -2.80 -5.40
N ARG A 39 -1.35 -3.52 -5.19
CA ARG A 39 -0.02 -2.90 -4.99
C ARG A 39 0.41 -2.08 -6.20
N SER A 40 0.23 -2.61 -7.41
CA SER A 40 0.54 -1.88 -8.65
C SER A 40 -0.30 -0.60 -8.76
N ASN A 41 -1.61 -0.70 -8.53
CA ASN A 41 -2.52 0.46 -8.57
C ASN A 41 -2.13 1.54 -7.53
N LEU A 42 -1.73 1.12 -6.32
CA LEU A 42 -1.23 2.05 -5.31
C LEU A 42 0.07 2.72 -5.75
N ARG A 43 1.00 1.97 -6.34
CA ARG A 43 2.27 2.53 -6.84
C ARG A 43 2.03 3.57 -7.92
N ASP A 44 1.17 3.27 -8.89
CA ASP A 44 0.82 4.17 -9.99
C ASP A 44 0.20 5.47 -9.46
N GLU A 45 -0.71 5.38 -8.48
CA GLU A 45 -1.32 6.55 -7.85
C GLU A 45 -0.28 7.36 -7.04
N ALA A 46 0.61 6.68 -6.30
CA ALA A 46 1.66 7.33 -5.54
C ALA A 46 2.65 8.08 -6.44
N GLU A 47 3.03 7.49 -7.58
CA GLU A 47 3.92 8.10 -8.57
C GLU A 47 3.25 9.30 -9.25
N ALA A 48 1.95 9.20 -9.56
CA ALA A 48 1.19 10.30 -10.15
C ALA A 48 1.03 11.50 -9.18
N LEU A 49 0.84 11.25 -7.89
CA LEU A 49 0.62 12.29 -6.88
C LEU A 49 1.93 12.86 -6.30
N PHE A 50 2.95 12.01 -6.12
CA PHE A 50 4.19 12.33 -5.42
C PHE A 50 5.43 11.69 -6.09
N PRO A 51 5.75 12.04 -7.35
CA PRO A 51 6.83 11.40 -8.10
C PRO A 51 8.20 11.51 -7.41
N ASP A 52 8.47 12.65 -6.76
CA ASP A 52 9.74 12.90 -6.04
C ASP A 52 9.84 12.14 -4.70
N ARG A 53 8.83 11.34 -4.33
CA ARG A 53 8.76 10.63 -3.04
C ARG A 53 8.77 9.12 -3.20
N MET A 54 9.00 8.58 -4.39
CA MET A 54 8.92 7.14 -4.64
C MET A 54 9.96 6.32 -3.86
N GLU A 55 11.14 6.88 -3.58
CA GLU A 55 12.13 6.22 -2.71
C GLU A 55 11.58 6.01 -1.27
N ILE A 56 10.82 6.98 -0.77
CA ILE A 56 10.19 6.89 0.56
C ILE A 56 9.03 5.90 0.50
N TYR A 57 8.23 5.92 -0.57
CA TYR A 57 7.17 4.97 -0.80
C TYR A 57 7.69 3.52 -0.77
N ASP A 58 8.77 3.22 -1.51
CA ASP A 58 9.37 1.88 -1.58
C ASP A 58 9.82 1.38 -0.21
N ARG A 59 10.48 2.25 0.56
CA ARG A 59 10.97 1.91 1.91
C ARG A 59 9.85 1.69 2.93
N ILE A 60 8.72 2.37 2.77
CA ILE A 60 7.63 2.32 3.76
C ILE A 60 6.60 1.28 3.37
N TYR A 61 6.04 1.37 2.17
CA TYR A 61 4.90 0.57 1.75
C TYR A 61 5.32 -0.78 1.18
N GLU A 62 6.20 -0.82 0.17
CA GLU A 62 6.63 -2.10 -0.42
C GLU A 62 7.30 -3.00 0.63
N SER A 63 8.25 -2.43 1.39
CA SER A 63 8.93 -3.15 2.48
C SER A 63 7.97 -3.62 3.58
N ARG A 64 6.83 -2.94 3.79
CA ARG A 64 5.78 -3.37 4.73
C ARG A 64 4.96 -4.51 4.14
N PHE A 65 4.55 -4.41 2.88
CA PHE A 65 3.75 -5.45 2.23
C PHE A 65 4.51 -6.77 2.12
N ASP A 66 5.80 -6.71 1.78
CA ASP A 66 6.64 -7.91 1.69
C ASP A 66 6.70 -8.64 3.03
N ARG A 67 6.94 -7.91 4.13
CA ARG A 67 6.90 -8.49 5.49
C ARG A 67 5.53 -9.07 5.84
N LEU A 68 4.44 -8.40 5.48
CA LEU A 68 3.09 -8.92 5.72
C LEU A 68 2.82 -10.20 4.90
N ILE A 69 3.34 -10.32 3.69
CA ILE A 69 3.19 -11.54 2.90
C ILE A 69 4.02 -12.68 3.51
N GLU A 70 5.27 -12.40 3.88
CA GLU A 70 6.15 -13.37 4.54
C GLU A 70 5.50 -13.93 5.81
N GLN A 71 4.90 -13.08 6.64
CA GLN A 71 4.38 -13.45 7.95
C GLN A 71 2.98 -14.11 7.92
N TRP A 72 2.11 -13.78 6.95
CA TRP A 72 0.71 -14.27 6.93
C TRP A 72 0.35 -15.15 5.73
N ARG A 73 1.16 -15.15 4.66
CA ARG A 73 0.83 -15.85 3.40
C ARG A 73 1.85 -16.90 2.99
N THR A 74 2.97 -16.95 3.68
CA THR A 74 3.96 -18.01 3.53
C THR A 74 3.66 -19.00 4.65
N GLU A 75 2.71 -19.92 4.42
CA GLU A 75 2.59 -21.08 5.31
C GLU A 75 3.87 -21.90 5.20
N GLU A 76 4.44 -22.23 6.36
CA GLU A 76 5.57 -23.15 6.55
C GLU A 76 5.27 -24.48 5.83
N GLU A 77 6.24 -24.99 5.05
CA GLU A 77 6.22 -26.39 4.58
C GLU A 77 6.04 -27.39 5.74
#